data_AF-A0A6M1SRK2-F1
#
_entry.id   AF-A0A6M1SRK2-F1
#
_cell.length_a   1.000
_cell.length_b   1.000
_cell.length_c   1.000
_cell.angle_alpha   90.00
_cell.angle_beta   90.00
_cell.angle_gamma   90.00
#
_symmetry.space_group_name_H-M   'P 1'
#
loop_
_entity.id
_entity.type
_entity.pdbx_description
1 polymer ?
#
loop_
_entity_poly.entity_id
_entity_poly.type
_entity_poly.pdbx_seq_one_letter_code
_entity_poly.pdbx_strand_id
1 'polypeptide(L)'
;MHAFDIEIGYTPELDDNLDIRLFAGARGLHAANDIFVTEDKLGGEFDESTLIESNYFGIGPRVGMDIANRFADSPFGISGSFAGAVIFGNSSQTITTDTSGGPTSTEIDDNRTVVNLEASIGLDYHFTEQASFTIGYRGEHFGNVSNVPGGEPESFTSHGPFVKAALSF
;
A
#
# COMPACT_ATOMS: atom_id res chain seq x y z
N MET A 1 -3.82 4.99 5.40
CA MET A 1 -3.85 3.66 4.76
C MET A 1 -2.83 2.76 5.44
N HIS A 2 -3.22 1.53 5.78
CA HIS A 2 -2.38 0.53 6.43
C HIS A 2 -2.47 -0.79 5.66
N ALA A 3 -1.32 -1.44 5.45
CA ALA A 3 -1.24 -2.75 4.82
C ALA A 3 -0.58 -3.75 5.78
N PHE A 4 -1.00 -5.01 5.70
CA PHE A 4 -0.46 -6.11 6.49
C PHE A 4 -0.22 -7.31 5.58
N ASP A 5 0.95 -7.93 5.70
CA ASP A 5 1.39 -9.01 4.82
C ASP A 5 1.74 -10.27 5.61
N ILE A 6 1.33 -11.42 5.08
CA ILE A 6 1.79 -12.74 5.50
C ILE A 6 2.37 -13.44 4.28
N GLU A 7 3.63 -13.88 4.35
CA GLU A 7 4.37 -14.42 3.22
C GLU A 7 5.08 -15.73 3.59
N ILE A 8 5.08 -16.68 2.66
CA ILE A 8 5.92 -17.87 2.66
C ILE A 8 6.80 -17.82 1.41
N GLY A 9 8.08 -18.15 1.55
CA GLY A 9 9.02 -18.06 0.43
C GLY A 9 10.07 -19.16 0.44
N TYR A 10 10.74 -19.30 -0.70
CA TYR A 10 11.81 -20.25 -0.95
C TYR A 10 13.03 -19.49 -1.49
N THR A 11 14.19 -19.77 -0.89
CA THR A 11 15.49 -19.19 -1.28
C THR A 11 16.36 -20.31 -1.84
N PRO A 12 16.45 -20.48 -3.17
CA PRO A 12 17.44 -21.39 -3.76
C PRO A 12 18.86 -20.94 -3.45
N GLU A 13 19.73 -21.89 -3.12
CA GLU A 13 21.18 -21.67 -3.02
C GLU A 13 21.74 -21.49 -4.44
N LEU A 14 22.15 -20.26 -4.77
CA LEU A 14 22.69 -19.89 -6.09
C LEU A 14 24.19 -19.59 -6.03
N ASP A 15 24.60 -18.77 -5.05
CA ASP A 15 25.98 -18.35 -4.79
C ASP A 15 26.07 -17.94 -3.31
N ASP A 16 27.27 -17.99 -2.72
CA ASP A 16 27.53 -17.59 -1.33
C ASP A 16 27.22 -16.09 -1.09
N ASN A 17 27.24 -15.28 -2.15
CA ASN A 17 27.06 -13.82 -2.08
C ASN A 17 25.76 -13.32 -2.70
N LEU A 18 24.93 -14.18 -3.30
CA LEU A 18 23.68 -13.80 -3.97
C LEU A 18 22.52 -14.65 -3.48
N ASP A 19 21.61 -14.02 -2.75
CA ASP A 19 20.35 -14.60 -2.34
C ASP A 19 19.23 -14.11 -3.25
N ILE A 20 18.47 -15.06 -3.80
CA ILE A 20 17.20 -14.77 -4.47
C ILE A 20 16.12 -15.53 -3.72
N ARG A 21 15.09 -14.84 -3.25
CA ARG A 21 13.94 -15.44 -2.58
C ARG A 21 12.69 -15.18 -3.40
N LEU A 22 11.97 -16.24 -3.76
CA LEU A 22 10.63 -16.13 -4.33
C LEU A 22 9.61 -16.35 -3.22
N PHE A 23 8.54 -15.56 -3.19
CA PHE A 23 7.51 -15.67 -2.17
C PHE A 23 6.09 -15.57 -2.72
N ALA A 24 5.18 -16.21 -2.00
CA ALA A 24 3.74 -16.10 -2.16
C ALA A 24 3.12 -15.83 -0.78
N GLY A 25 2.00 -15.12 -0.75
CA GLY A 25 1.42 -14.64 0.48
C GLY A 25 0.04 -14.05 0.30
N ALA A 26 -0.42 -13.38 1.36
CA ALA A 26 -1.64 -12.60 1.37
C ALA A 26 -1.36 -11.20 1.93
N ARG A 27 -2.01 -10.19 1.32
CA ARG A 27 -1.98 -8.80 1.75
C ARG A 27 -3.38 -8.38 2.18
N GLY A 28 -3.50 -7.87 3.40
CA GLY A 28 -4.66 -7.13 3.90
C GLY A 28 -4.43 -5.62 3.75
N LEU A 29 -5.46 -4.89 3.34
CA LEU A 29 -5.42 -3.44 3.16
C LEU A 29 -6.60 -2.79 3.88
N HIS A 30 -6.30 -1.77 4.68
CA HIS A 30 -7.30 -0.92 5.33
C HIS A 30 -7.02 0.55 5.01
N ALA A 31 -7.98 1.25 4.44
CA ALA A 31 -7.88 2.67 4.15
C ALA A 31 -9.13 3.40 4.65
N ALA A 32 -8.93 4.47 5.41
CA ALA A 32 -9.96 5.39 5.85
C ALA A 32 -9.53 6.80 5.44
N ASN A 33 -10.40 7.56 4.79
CA ASN A 33 -10.17 8.93 4.37
C ASN A 33 -11.44 9.76 4.60
N ASP A 34 -11.26 10.96 5.15
CA ASP A 34 -12.32 11.95 5.33
C ASP A 34 -12.02 13.15 4.42
N ILE A 35 -12.94 13.47 3.51
CA ILE A 35 -12.83 14.63 2.61
C ILE A 35 -13.91 15.63 2.97
N PHE A 36 -13.50 16.86 3.23
CA PHE A 36 -14.38 17.99 3.47
C PHE A 36 -14.39 18.88 2.22
N VAL A 37 -15.56 19.08 1.63
CA VAL A 37 -15.76 20.01 0.51
C VAL A 37 -16.69 21.12 0.98
N THR A 38 -16.21 22.36 0.92
CA THR A 38 -17.01 23.56 1.14
C THR A 38 -17.13 24.29 -0.19
N GLU A 39 -18.35 24.41 -0.73
CA GLU A 39 -18.62 25.27 -1.88
C GLU A 39 -19.10 26.65 -1.41
N ASP A 40 -18.27 27.68 -1.58
CA ASP A 40 -18.68 29.08 -1.42
C ASP A 40 -19.51 29.50 -2.65
N LYS A 41 -20.83 29.59 -2.52
CA LYS A 41 -21.67 30.23 -3.54
C LYS A 41 -21.53 31.76 -3.43
N LEU A 42 -20.88 32.38 -4.43
CA LEU A 42 -20.84 33.83 -4.62
C LEU A 42 -22.27 34.39 -4.79
N GLY A 43 -22.91 34.86 -3.71
CA GLY A 43 -24.26 35.43 -3.81
C GLY A 43 -25.06 35.64 -2.53
N GLY A 44 -24.60 35.17 -1.36
CA GLY A 44 -25.25 35.48 -0.08
C GLY A 44 -26.38 34.53 0.35
N GLU A 45 -26.43 33.30 -0.19
CA GLU A 45 -27.31 32.24 0.32
C GLU A 45 -26.46 31.01 0.69
N PHE A 46 -26.49 30.67 1.98
CA PHE A 46 -26.07 29.46 2.70
C PHE A 46 -24.82 28.68 2.22
N ASP A 47 -23.87 28.49 3.14
CA ASP A 47 -22.75 27.55 2.97
C ASP A 47 -23.29 26.11 2.85
N GLU A 48 -23.11 25.49 1.69
CA GLU A 48 -23.40 24.08 1.48
C GLU A 48 -22.11 23.30 1.75
N SER A 49 -22.09 22.52 2.83
CA SER A 49 -20.94 21.69 3.18
C SER A 49 -21.24 20.23 2.85
N THR A 50 -20.31 19.58 2.16
CA THR A 50 -20.38 18.15 1.84
C THR A 50 -19.19 17.43 2.47
N LEU A 51 -19.49 16.45 3.31
CA LEU A 51 -18.53 15.56 3.95
C LEU A 51 -18.61 14.19 3.26
N ILE A 52 -17.48 13.71 2.77
CA ILE A 52 -17.36 12.39 2.13
C ILE A 52 -16.40 11.56 2.98
N GLU A 53 -16.94 10.58 3.68
CA GLU A 53 -16.17 9.57 4.41
C GLU A 53 -16.01 8.34 3.53
N SER A 54 -14.79 7.85 3.35
CA SER A 54 -14.50 6.66 2.56
C SER A 54 -13.71 5.65 3.38
N ASN A 55 -14.25 4.44 3.47
CA ASN A 55 -13.62 3.30 4.12
C ASN A 55 -13.45 2.15 3.14
N TYR A 56 -12.28 1.53 3.13
CA TYR A 56 -11.97 0.36 2.32
C TYR A 56 -11.28 -0.70 3.17
N PHE A 57 -11.77 -1.94 3.07
CA PHE A 57 -11.13 -3.11 3.63
C PHE A 57 -11.08 -4.22 2.58
N GLY A 58 -9.90 -4.81 2.39
CA GLY A 58 -9.75 -5.91 1.44
C GLY A 58 -8.58 -6.83 1.78
N ILE A 59 -8.66 -8.04 1.22
CA ILE A 59 -7.61 -9.06 1.33
C ILE A 59 -7.40 -9.70 -0.04
N GLY A 60 -6.17 -10.09 -0.33
CA GLY A 60 -5.95 -10.95 -1.48
C GLY A 60 -4.52 -11.45 -1.63
N PRO A 61 -4.31 -12.33 -2.62
CA PRO A 61 -3.01 -12.96 -2.83
C PRO A 61 -1.95 -11.93 -3.23
N ARG A 62 -0.73 -12.18 -2.77
CA ARG A 62 0.48 -11.43 -3.09
C ARG A 62 1.57 -12.40 -3.52
N VAL A 63 2.37 -12.02 -4.50
CA VAL A 63 3.56 -12.75 -4.93
C VAL A 63 4.69 -11.78 -5.18
N GLY A 64 5.93 -12.23 -5.01
CA GLY A 64 7.07 -11.38 -5.25
C GLY A 64 8.40 -12.10 -5.19
N MET A 65 9.45 -11.29 -5.28
CA MET A 65 10.83 -11.70 -5.29
C MET A 65 11.68 -10.70 -4.50
N ASP A 66 12.55 -11.22 -3.65
CA ASP A 66 13.63 -10.48 -3.02
C ASP A 66 14.96 -10.89 -3.65
N ILE A 67 15.85 -9.92 -3.83
CA ILE A 67 17.23 -10.13 -4.28
C ILE A 67 18.12 -9.43 -3.26
N ALA A 68 19.13 -10.13 -2.75
CA ALA A 68 20.15 -9.55 -1.88
C ALA A 68 21.54 -9.99 -2.35
N ASN A 69 22.47 -9.06 -2.37
CA ASN A 69 23.86 -9.32 -2.67
C ASN A 69 24.75 -8.74 -1.57
N ARG A 70 25.54 -9.60 -0.94
CA ARG A 70 26.53 -9.17 0.03
C ARG A 70 27.87 -8.92 -0.67
N PHE A 71 28.47 -7.76 -0.42
CA PHE A 71 29.79 -7.48 -0.98
C PHE A 71 30.84 -8.37 -0.27
N ALA A 72 31.69 -9.01 -1.07
CA ALA A 72 32.75 -9.87 -0.56
C ALA A 72 33.61 -9.13 0.48
N ASP A 73 33.95 -9.83 1.57
CA ASP A 73 34.76 -9.32 2.68
C ASP A 73 34.24 -8.02 3.33
N SER A 74 32.93 -7.76 3.23
CA SER A 74 32.30 -6.54 3.72
C SER A 74 31.06 -6.83 4.59
N PRO A 75 30.80 -6.01 5.63
CA PRO A 75 29.51 -6.03 6.32
C PRO A 75 28.39 -5.41 5.47
N PHE A 76 28.71 -4.78 4.35
CA PHE A 76 27.73 -4.11 3.50
C PHE A 76 27.18 -5.02 2.40
N GLY A 77 25.92 -4.79 2.04
CA GLY A 77 25.27 -5.41 0.90
C GLY A 77 24.26 -4.46 0.26
N ILE A 78 23.64 -4.93 -0.81
CA ILE A 78 22.52 -4.28 -1.47
C ILE A 78 21.38 -5.29 -1.59
N SER A 79 20.15 -4.83 -1.32
CA SER A 79 18.96 -5.62 -1.52
C SER A 79 17.91 -4.86 -2.28
N GLY A 80 17.03 -5.60 -2.93
CA GLY A 80 15.85 -5.06 -3.57
C GLY A 80 14.72 -6.08 -3.51
N SER A 81 13.49 -5.58 -3.64
CA SER A 81 12.32 -6.43 -3.71
C SER A 81 11.36 -5.92 -4.76
N PHE A 82 10.58 -6.84 -5.32
CA PHE A 82 9.49 -6.55 -6.23
C PHE A 82 8.32 -7.47 -5.93
N ALA A 83 7.13 -6.91 -5.76
CA ALA A 83 5.94 -7.66 -5.40
C ALA A 83 4.69 -7.10 -6.07
N GLY A 84 3.71 -7.97 -6.29
CA GLY A 84 2.40 -7.61 -6.77
C GLY A 84 1.31 -8.30 -5.96
N ALA A 85 0.19 -7.61 -5.77
CA ALA A 85 -0.99 -8.16 -5.09
C ALA A 85 -2.28 -7.80 -5.83
N VAL A 86 -3.26 -8.69 -5.76
CA VAL A 86 -4.63 -8.41 -6.20
C VAL A 86 -5.52 -8.53 -4.97
N ILE A 87 -6.12 -7.43 -4.54
CA ILE A 87 -6.80 -7.29 -3.26
C ILE A 87 -8.29 -7.13 -3.53
N PHE A 88 -9.10 -8.04 -3.03
CA PHE A 88 -10.55 -8.00 -3.14
C PHE A 88 -11.15 -7.47 -1.85
N GLY A 89 -12.07 -6.52 -1.92
CA GLY A 89 -12.58 -5.87 -0.74
C GLY A 89 -13.89 -5.12 -0.96
N ASN A 90 -14.33 -4.50 0.12
CA ASN A 90 -15.52 -3.67 0.16
C ASN A 90 -15.11 -2.22 0.40
N SER A 91 -15.72 -1.30 -0.34
CA SER A 91 -15.63 0.13 -0.12
C SER A 91 -16.99 0.63 0.36
N SER A 92 -17.02 1.25 1.54
CA SER A 92 -18.18 1.98 2.04
C SER A 92 -17.89 3.48 1.90
N GLN A 93 -18.84 4.23 1.37
CA GLN A 93 -18.78 5.68 1.25
C GLN A 93 -20.02 6.31 1.88
N THR A 94 -19.81 7.21 2.83
CA THR A 94 -20.87 8.03 3.42
C THR A 94 -20.74 9.45 2.90
N ILE A 95 -21.76 9.91 2.19
CA ILE A 95 -21.85 11.29 1.70
C ILE A 95 -22.87 12.00 2.57
N THR A 96 -22.42 12.99 3.35
CA THR A 96 -23.26 13.86 4.17
C THR A 96 -23.29 15.25 3.57
N THR A 97 -24.46 15.74 3.19
CA THR A 97 -24.68 17.10 2.66
C THR A 97 -25.48 17.90 3.69
N ASP A 98 -24.94 19.04 4.10
CA ASP A 98 -25.64 19.99 4.97
C ASP A 98 -26.45 20.97 4.11
N THR A 99 -27.78 20.90 4.25
CA THR A 99 -28.71 21.80 3.55
C THR A 99 -29.45 22.64 4.57
N SER A 100 -30.10 23.72 4.14
CA SER A 100 -30.87 24.63 5.02
C SER A 100 -32.02 23.94 5.80
N GLY A 101 -32.33 22.68 5.48
CA GLY A 101 -33.29 21.82 6.20
C GLY A 101 -32.67 20.80 7.19
N GLY A 102 -31.34 20.76 7.33
CA GLY A 102 -30.58 19.81 8.15
C GLY A 102 -29.70 18.85 7.33
N PRO A 103 -28.81 18.08 8.00
CA PRO A 103 -27.89 17.17 7.33
C PRO A 103 -28.62 15.95 6.76
N THR A 104 -28.33 15.60 5.51
CA THR A 104 -28.77 14.36 4.87
C THR A 104 -27.55 13.50 4.55
N SER A 105 -27.59 12.22 4.94
CA SER A 105 -26.51 11.25 4.68
C SER A 105 -26.97 10.12 3.76
N THR A 106 -26.14 9.77 2.78
CA THR A 106 -26.33 8.60 1.89
C THR A 106 -25.13 7.67 2.03
N GLU A 107 -25.39 6.39 2.29
CA GLU A 107 -24.37 5.34 2.34
C GLU A 107 -24.38 4.54 1.03
N ILE A 108 -23.20 4.30 0.47
CA ILE A 108 -22.99 3.50 -0.74
C ILE A 108 -21.93 2.45 -0.44
N ASP A 109 -22.32 1.18 -0.58
CA ASP A 109 -21.41 0.04 -0.50
C ASP A 109 -21.11 -0.51 -1.89
N ASP A 110 -19.83 -0.74 -2.19
CA ASP A 110 -19.38 -1.33 -3.44
C ASP A 110 -18.28 -2.37 -3.23
N ASN A 111 -18.29 -3.42 -4.05
CA ASN A 111 -17.25 -4.45 -4.07
C ASN A 111 -16.15 -4.00 -5.04
N ARG A 112 -14.93 -3.80 -4.51
CA ARG A 112 -13.81 -3.30 -5.32
C ARG A 112 -12.61 -4.23 -5.27
N THR A 113 -11.99 -4.37 -6.44
CA THR A 113 -10.70 -5.05 -6.59
C THR A 113 -9.62 -4.01 -6.82
N VAL A 114 -8.61 -4.00 -5.96
CA VAL A 114 -7.44 -3.12 -6.03
C VAL A 114 -6.24 -3.94 -6.46
N VAL A 115 -5.50 -3.47 -7.47
CA VAL A 115 -4.23 -4.07 -7.86
C VAL A 115 -3.11 -3.27 -7.24
N ASN A 116 -2.13 -3.93 -6.63
CA ASN A 116 -0.98 -3.28 -6.02
C ASN A 116 0.32 -3.81 -6.62
N LEU A 117 1.26 -2.89 -6.84
CA LEU A 117 2.63 -3.15 -7.25
C LEU A 117 3.57 -2.47 -6.26
N GLU A 118 4.60 -3.16 -5.81
CA GLU A 118 5.59 -2.66 -4.85
C GLU A 118 6.99 -2.96 -5.38
N ALA A 119 7.88 -1.98 -5.28
CA ALA A 119 9.29 -2.14 -5.57
C ALA A 119 10.13 -1.42 -4.51
N SER A 120 11.22 -2.05 -4.08
CA SER A 120 12.13 -1.45 -3.12
C SER A 120 13.60 -1.72 -3.46
N ILE A 121 14.47 -0.81 -3.02
CA ILE A 121 15.92 -0.97 -3.06
C ILE A 121 16.51 -0.43 -1.76
N GLY A 122 17.53 -1.08 -1.24
CA GLY A 122 18.15 -0.72 0.03
C GLY A 122 19.61 -1.14 0.13
N LEU A 123 20.31 -0.48 1.04
CA LEU A 123 21.67 -0.82 1.47
C LEU A 123 21.58 -1.58 2.78
N ASP A 124 22.24 -2.72 2.83
CA ASP A 124 22.26 -3.61 3.98
C ASP A 124 23.55 -3.45 4.77
N TYR A 125 23.43 -3.48 6.08
CA TYR A 125 24.53 -3.55 7.03
C TYR A 125 24.35 -4.76 7.94
N HIS A 126 25.28 -5.69 7.86
CA HIS A 126 25.30 -6.93 8.63
C HIS A 126 26.11 -6.70 9.90
N PHE A 127 25.43 -6.67 11.05
CA PHE A 127 26.09 -6.56 12.35
C PHE A 127 26.75 -7.88 12.74
N THR A 128 26.08 -8.98 12.42
CA THR A 128 26.52 -10.37 12.61
C THR A 128 26.10 -11.19 11.39
N GLU A 129 26.48 -12.47 11.36
CA GLU A 129 25.98 -13.40 10.33
C GLU A 129 24.46 -13.65 10.43
N GLN A 130 23.84 -13.33 11.57
CA GLN A 130 22.41 -13.57 11.82
C GLN A 130 21.57 -12.29 11.84
N ALA A 131 22.18 -11.11 11.89
CA ALA A 131 21.47 -9.86 12.07
C ALA A 131 21.89 -8.82 11.03
N SER A 132 20.91 -8.29 10.30
CA SER A 132 21.13 -7.24 9.32
C SER A 132 20.12 -6.10 9.45
N PHE A 133 20.55 -4.95 8.98
CA PHE A 133 19.78 -3.72 8.95
C PHE A 133 19.82 -3.11 7.56
N THR A 134 18.67 -2.78 7.01
CA THR A 134 18.54 -2.18 5.70
C THR A 134 17.98 -0.78 5.83
N ILE A 135 18.59 0.18 5.15
CA ILE A 135 17.97 1.48 4.85
C ILE A 135 17.75 1.53 3.35
N GLY A 136 16.55 1.92 2.94
CA GLY A 136 16.23 1.98 1.53
C GLY A 136 15.11 2.92 1.18
N TYR A 137 14.69 2.84 -0.07
CA TYR A 137 13.56 3.55 -0.62
C TYR A 137 12.59 2.55 -1.24
N ARG A 138 11.29 2.74 -0.98
CA ARG A 138 10.23 1.89 -1.51
C ARG A 138 9.21 2.75 -2.25
N GLY A 139 8.74 2.25 -3.38
CA GLY A 139 7.58 2.74 -4.10
C GLY A 139 6.47 1.70 -4.15
N GLU A 140 5.24 2.15 -3.98
CA GLU A 140 4.02 1.35 -4.09
C GLU A 140 3.04 2.06 -5.00
N HIS A 141 2.47 1.32 -5.94
CA HIS A 141 1.43 1.78 -6.84
C HIS A 141 0.18 0.96 -6.62
N PHE A 142 -0.96 1.62 -6.47
CA PHE A 142 -2.27 1.02 -6.32
C PHE A 142 -3.10 1.45 -7.52
N GLY A 143 -3.44 0.50 -8.39
CA GLY A 143 -4.35 0.69 -9.50
C GLY A 143 -5.77 0.30 -9.11
N ASN A 144 -6.75 0.92 -9.80
CA ASN A 144 -8.17 0.60 -9.66
C ASN A 144 -8.74 0.98 -8.27
N VAL A 145 -8.27 2.10 -7.72
CA VAL A 145 -8.63 2.59 -6.36
C VAL A 145 -9.90 3.45 -6.39
N SER A 146 -10.43 3.80 -7.56
CA SER A 146 -11.75 4.39 -7.73
C SER A 146 -12.28 4.11 -9.14
N ASN A 147 -13.50 3.57 -9.24
CA ASN A 147 -14.32 3.61 -10.45
C ASN A 147 -15.65 4.23 -10.04
N VAL A 148 -15.90 5.48 -10.43
CA VAL A 148 -17.27 5.96 -10.55
C VAL A 148 -17.91 5.16 -11.69
N PRO A 149 -19.17 4.70 -11.64
CA PRO A 149 -19.81 4.08 -12.80
C PRO A 149 -19.74 5.01 -14.03
N GLY A 150 -18.87 4.69 -15.00
CA GLY A 150 -18.59 5.52 -16.18
C GLY A 150 -17.39 6.48 -16.08
N GLY A 151 -16.60 6.46 -15.00
CA GLY A 151 -15.36 7.23 -14.83
C GLY A 151 -14.09 6.42 -15.13
N GLU A 152 -12.96 7.10 -15.38
CA GLU A 152 -11.66 6.45 -15.57
C GLU A 152 -11.08 5.95 -14.24
N PRO A 153 -10.39 4.80 -14.23
CA PRO A 153 -9.81 4.24 -13.01
C PRO A 153 -8.71 5.14 -12.46
N GLU A 154 -8.90 5.65 -11.24
CA GLU A 154 -7.86 6.44 -10.57
C GLU A 154 -6.81 5.52 -9.90
N SER A 155 -5.55 5.97 -9.98
CA SER A 155 -4.40 5.27 -9.40
C SER A 155 -3.75 6.11 -8.31
N PHE A 156 -3.32 5.43 -7.25
CA PHE A 156 -2.64 6.05 -6.12
C PHE A 156 -1.20 5.53 -6.05
N THR A 157 -0.25 6.43 -5.89
CA THR A 157 1.17 6.07 -5.73
C THR A 157 1.67 6.59 -4.40
N SER A 158 2.32 5.72 -3.62
CA SER A 158 3.02 6.07 -2.38
C SER A 158 4.50 5.72 -2.52
N HIS A 159 5.37 6.49 -1.90
CA HIS A 159 6.79 6.18 -1.85
C HIS A 159 7.46 6.84 -0.66
N GLY A 160 8.53 6.25 -0.16
CA GLY A 160 9.27 6.82 0.94
C GLY A 160 10.46 6.00 1.40
N PRO A 161 11.26 6.57 2.31
CA PRO A 161 12.32 5.82 2.95
C PRO A 161 11.72 4.71 3.82
N PHE A 162 12.41 3.59 3.89
CA PHE A 162 12.07 2.50 4.81
C PHE A 162 13.32 2.02 5.55
N VAL A 163 13.05 1.37 6.68
CA VAL A 163 14.05 0.70 7.49
C VAL A 163 13.57 -0.72 7.72
N LYS A 164 14.46 -1.70 7.57
CA LYS A 164 14.20 -3.13 7.81
C LYS A 164 15.26 -3.68 8.74
N ALA A 165 14.85 -4.53 9.68
CA ALA A 165 15.76 -5.35 10.47
C ALA A 165 15.42 -6.82 10.20
N ALA A 166 16.44 -7.64 9.95
CA ALA A 166 16.29 -9.07 9.74
C ALA A 166 17.11 -9.85 10.78
N LEU A 167 16.51 -10.93 11.28
CA LEU A 167 17.11 -11.86 12.24
C LEU A 167 16.90 -13.29 11.72
N SER A 168 17.99 -14.03 11.59
CA SER A 168 18.00 -15.45 11.23
C SER A 168 18.39 -16.28 12.45
N PHE A 169 17.71 -17.41 12.71
CA PHE A 169 17.94 -18.30 13.85
C PHE A 169 18.30 -19.71 13.41
#